data_AF-A0A2V6ZVQ0-F1
#
_entry.id   AF-A0A2V6ZVQ0-F1
#
_cell.length_a   1.000
_cell.length_b   1.000
_cell.length_c   1.000
_cell.angle_alpha   90.00
_cell.angle_beta   90.00
_cell.angle_gamma   90.00
#
_symmetry.space_group_name_H-M   'P 1'
#
loop_
_entity.id
_entity.type
_entity.pdbx_description
1 polymer ?
#
loop_
_entity_poly.entity_id
_entity_poly.type
_entity_poly.pdbx_seq_one_letter_code
_entity_poly.pdbx_strand_id
1 'polypeptide(L)'
;MYGEDGLPFNTRFGNGDPIGADVVQVIDEVYEANTTRERWQAGDLMLVDNVRTAHGRESFEGPREVLVAMADAVHLADCSPTIEVTAR
;
A
#
# COMPACT_ATOMS: atom_id res chain seq x y z
N MET A 1 -16.04 11.98 21.48
CA MET A 1 -17.09 11.34 20.65
C MET A 1 -16.83 11.76 19.21
N TYR A 2 -16.83 10.81 18.28
CA TYR A 2 -16.57 11.05 16.86
C TYR A 2 -17.59 12.03 16.27
N GLY A 3 -17.23 12.73 15.18
CA GLY A 3 -18.03 13.82 14.59
C GLY A 3 -19.39 13.37 14.05
N GLU A 4 -20.03 14.23 13.25
CA GLU A 4 -21.39 14.01 12.71
C GLU A 4 -21.57 12.64 12.04
N ASP A 5 -20.53 12.14 11.35
CA ASP A 5 -20.54 10.84 10.66
C ASP A 5 -20.11 9.65 11.54
N GLY A 6 -19.71 9.90 12.79
CA GLY A 6 -19.26 8.86 13.71
C GLY A 6 -17.93 8.18 13.33
N LEU A 7 -17.20 8.72 12.34
CA LEU A 7 -15.95 8.16 11.84
C LEU A 7 -14.73 8.65 12.65
N PRO A 8 -13.72 7.79 12.87
CA PRO A 8 -12.49 8.16 13.58
C PRO A 8 -11.64 9.18 12.81
N PHE A 9 -11.84 9.29 11.49
CA PHE A 9 -11.14 10.23 10.62
C PHE A 9 -12.13 10.82 9.60
N ASN A 10 -11.94 12.09 9.25
CA ASN A 10 -12.68 12.78 8.19
C ASN A 10 -11.72 13.12 7.06
N THR A 11 -11.98 12.61 5.86
CA THR A 11 -11.17 12.92 4.66
C THR A 11 -11.90 13.96 3.82
N ARG A 12 -11.22 15.08 3.53
CA ARG A 12 -11.75 16.23 2.77
C ARG A 12 -10.67 16.75 1.83
N PHE A 13 -11.06 17.51 0.82
CA PHE A 13 -10.11 18.29 0.04
C PHE A 13 -9.42 19.33 0.94
N GLY A 14 -8.26 19.85 0.50
CA GLY A 14 -7.48 20.83 1.28
C GLY A 14 -8.23 22.14 1.57
N ASN A 15 -9.31 22.41 0.84
CA ASN A 15 -10.22 23.54 1.07
C ASN A 15 -11.41 23.21 2.01
N GLY A 16 -11.55 21.97 2.46
CA GLY A 16 -12.63 21.51 3.34
C GLY A 16 -13.84 20.89 2.65
N ASP A 17 -13.90 20.91 1.32
CA ASP A 17 -14.99 20.28 0.58
C ASP A 17 -14.97 18.75 0.77
N PRO A 18 -16.14 18.09 0.78
CA PRO A 18 -16.20 16.63 0.87
C PRO A 18 -15.58 15.97 -0.36
N ILE A 19 -14.96 14.81 -0.18
CA ILE A 19 -14.59 13.94 -1.30
C ILE A 19 -15.87 13.27 -1.82
N GLY A 20 -16.18 13.44 -3.10
CA GLY A 20 -17.34 12.83 -3.74
C GLY A 20 -17.19 11.30 -3.90
N ALA A 21 -18.33 10.59 -3.91
CA ALA A 21 -18.34 9.13 -4.09
C ALA A 21 -17.78 8.69 -5.44
N ASP A 22 -17.94 9.52 -6.47
CA ASP A 22 -17.37 9.33 -7.81
C ASP A 22 -15.83 9.31 -7.78
N VAL A 23 -15.21 10.21 -7.00
CA VAL A 23 -13.74 10.25 -6.83
C VAL A 23 -13.24 9.00 -6.11
N VAL A 24 -13.94 8.58 -5.05
CA VAL A 24 -13.59 7.34 -4.33
C VAL A 24 -13.69 6.13 -5.24
N GLN A 25 -14.78 6.03 -6.02
CA GLN A 25 -14.96 4.94 -6.98
C GLN A 25 -13.82 4.87 -8.00
N VAL A 26 -13.38 6.01 -8.54
CA VAL A 26 -12.24 6.05 -9.47
C VAL A 26 -10.96 5.55 -8.80
N ILE A 27 -10.70 5.95 -7.55
CA ILE A 27 -9.54 5.48 -6.79
C ILE A 27 -9.59 3.96 -6.59
N ASP A 28 -10.75 3.43 -6.20
CA ASP A 28 -10.96 1.99 -5.97
C ASP A 28 -10.77 1.18 -7.28
N GLU A 29 -11.34 1.67 -8.39
CA GLU A 29 -11.18 1.04 -9.71
C GLU A 29 -9.71 1.00 -10.14
N VAL A 30 -8.95 2.08 -9.89
CA VAL A 30 -7.52 2.14 -10.18
C VAL A 30 -6.73 1.19 -9.27
N TYR A 31 -7.06 1.13 -7.98
CA TYR A 31 -6.43 0.16 -7.08
C TYR A 31 -6.68 -1.27 -7.55
N GLU A 32 -7.93 -1.63 -7.85
CA GLU A 32 -8.27 -2.99 -8.27
C GLU A 32 -7.56 -3.38 -9.56
N ALA A 33 -7.53 -2.48 -10.56
CA ALA A 33 -6.90 -2.75 -11.84
C ALA A 33 -5.37 -2.92 -11.76
N ASN A 34 -4.71 -2.31 -10.75
CA ASN A 34 -3.26 -2.28 -10.63
C ASN A 34 -2.71 -3.09 -9.45
N THR A 35 -3.56 -3.67 -8.61
CA THR A 35 -3.13 -4.46 -7.46
C THR A 35 -2.61 -5.82 -7.91
N THR A 36 -1.36 -6.11 -7.57
CA THR A 36 -0.81 -7.47 -7.68
C THR A 36 -1.07 -8.24 -6.38
N ARG A 37 -1.55 -9.48 -6.52
CA ARG A 37 -1.94 -10.33 -5.40
C ARG A 37 -1.07 -11.57 -5.34
N GLU A 38 -0.13 -11.57 -4.41
CA GLU A 38 0.73 -12.72 -4.16
C GLU A 38 0.29 -13.50 -2.92
N ARG A 39 0.23 -14.83 -3.05
CA ARG A 39 -0.05 -15.71 -1.92
C ARG A 39 1.24 -15.97 -1.16
N TRP A 40 1.35 -15.35 0.01
CA TRP A 40 2.47 -15.54 0.93
C TRP A 40 2.73 -17.02 1.22
N GLN A 41 3.98 -17.41 1.08
CA GLN A 41 4.55 -18.67 1.54
C GLN A 41 5.58 -18.39 2.64
N ALA A 42 5.79 -19.37 3.50
CA ALA A 42 6.79 -19.25 4.55
C ALA A 42 8.20 -19.10 3.92
N GLY A 43 8.89 -18.03 4.30
CA GLY A 43 10.21 -17.70 3.76
C GLY A 43 10.20 -16.67 2.63
N ASP A 44 9.02 -16.26 2.13
CA ASP A 44 8.93 -15.16 1.18
C ASP A 44 9.41 -13.84 1.80
N LEU A 45 9.98 -12.98 0.96
CA LEU A 45 10.35 -11.62 1.29
C LEU A 45 9.78 -10.67 0.24
N MET A 46 9.02 -9.69 0.68
CA MET A 46 8.53 -8.60 -0.17
C MET A 46 9.25 -7.32 0.18
N LEU A 47 9.88 -6.70 -0.82
CA LEU A 47 10.43 -5.35 -0.70
C LEU A 47 9.44 -4.36 -1.30
N VAL A 48 9.06 -3.34 -0.54
CA VAL A 48 8.11 -2.31 -0.97
C VAL A 48 8.81 -0.97 -1.07
N ASP A 49 8.77 -0.35 -2.25
CA ASP A 49 9.05 1.08 -2.39
C ASP A 49 7.86 1.85 -1.79
N ASN A 50 8.02 2.31 -0.55
CA ASN A 50 6.96 2.95 0.23
C ASN A 50 6.50 4.31 -0.34
N VAL A 51 7.24 4.89 -1.28
CA VAL A 51 6.84 6.15 -1.95
C VAL A 51 5.99 5.86 -3.18
N ARG A 52 6.29 4.79 -3.91
CA ARG A 52 5.65 4.47 -5.19
C ARG A 52 4.53 3.43 -5.09
N THR A 53 4.44 2.74 -3.96
CA THR A 53 3.57 1.57 -3.82
C THR A 53 2.64 1.73 -2.62
N ALA A 54 1.35 1.81 -2.89
CA ALA A 54 0.37 1.51 -1.86
C ALA A 54 0.34 -0.01 -1.64
N HIS A 55 0.25 -0.43 -0.38
CA HIS A 55 0.16 -1.83 -0.02
C HIS A 55 -0.95 -2.02 1.01
N GLY A 56 -1.55 -3.21 0.99
CA GLY A 56 -2.67 -3.54 1.83
C GLY A 56 -2.69 -5.04 2.15
N ARG A 57 -3.82 -5.48 2.69
CA ARG A 57 -4.02 -6.88 3.07
C ARG A 57 -5.46 -7.28 2.79
N GLU A 58 -5.63 -8.35 2.04
CA GLU A 58 -6.94 -9.00 1.87
C GLU A 58 -7.44 -9.62 3.18
N SER A 59 -8.74 -9.86 3.28
CA SER A 59 -9.29 -10.65 4.39
C SER A 59 -8.60 -12.03 4.48
N PHE A 60 -8.40 -12.53 5.70
CA PHE A 60 -7.82 -13.86 5.93
C PHE A 60 -8.48 -14.53 7.13
N GLU A 61 -8.36 -15.84 7.19
CA GLU A 61 -8.83 -16.68 8.30
C GLU A 61 -7.69 -17.55 8.82
N GLY A 62 -7.76 -17.93 10.09
CA GLY A 62 -6.74 -18.76 10.74
C GLY A 62 -5.45 -18.02 11.12
N PRO A 63 -4.43 -18.76 11.62
CA PRO A 63 -3.15 -18.17 12.02
C PRO A 63 -2.38 -17.61 10.83
N ARG A 64 -1.89 -16.37 10.95
CA ARG A 64 -1.02 -15.72 9.96
C ARG A 64 -0.02 -14.83 10.68
N GLU A 65 1.27 -15.03 10.39
CA GLU A 65 2.36 -14.21 10.92
C GLU A 65 3.18 -13.64 9.76
N VAL A 66 3.29 -12.31 9.71
CA VAL A 66 4.13 -11.58 8.75
C VAL A 66 4.86 -10.51 9.53
N LEU A 67 6.19 -10.50 9.42
CA LEU A 67 7.05 -9.52 10.07
C LEU A 67 7.32 -8.35 9.12
N VAL A 68 7.54 -7.17 9.70
CA VAL A 68 7.85 -5.94 8.96
C VAL A 68 9.09 -5.30 9.56
N ALA A 69 9.98 -4.84 8.69
CA ALA A 69 11.10 -3.98 9.04
C ALA A 69 11.06 -2.74 8.15
N MET A 70 11.15 -1.56 8.77
CA MET A 70 11.26 -0.30 8.05
C MET A 70 12.74 0.00 7.80
N ALA A 71 13.04 0.54 6.63
CA ALA A 71 14.37 1.02 6.27
C ALA A 71 14.37 2.54 6.12
N ASP A 72 15.55 3.15 6.21
CA ASP A 72 15.72 4.56 5.88
C ASP A 72 15.45 4.81 4.40
N ALA A 73 15.06 6.05 4.08
CA ALA A 73 14.90 6.46 2.69
C ALA A 73 16.25 6.41 1.97
N VAL A 74 16.29 5.69 0.85
CA VAL A 74 17.47 5.59 -0.02
C VAL A 74 17.14 6.13 -1.40
N HIS A 75 18.07 6.85 -2.01
CA HIS A 75 17.94 7.22 -3.40
C HIS A 75 18.39 6.03 -4.25
N LEU A 76 17.52 5.54 -5.14
CA LEU A 76 17.79 4.31 -5.90
C LEU A 76 19.10 4.37 -6.71
N ALA A 77 19.51 5.56 -7.17
CA ALA A 77 20.79 5.71 -7.89
C ALA A 77 22.01 5.37 -7.01
N ASP A 78 21.90 5.52 -5.70
CA ASP A 78 22.97 5.23 -4.74
C ASP A 78 23.05 3.72 -4.42
N CYS A 79 22.05 2.95 -4.83
CA CYS A 79 21.91 1.50 -4.59
C CYS A 79 22.02 0.69 -5.89
N SER A 80 22.93 1.07 -6.78
CA SER A 80 23.15 0.34 -8.04
C SER A 80 23.55 -1.13 -7.76
N PRO A 81 22.91 -2.12 -8.40
CA PRO A 81 23.29 -3.52 -8.24
C PRO A 81 24.77 -3.71 -8.59
N THR A 82 25.51 -4.38 -7.71
CA THR A 82 26.91 -4.75 -7.96
C THR A 82 27.05 -6.06 -8.74
N ILE A 83 25.92 -6.71 -9.02
CA ILE A 83 25.80 -7.93 -9.81
C ILE A 83 24.82 -7.73 -10.96
N GLU A 84 24.99 -8.50 -12.02
CA GLU A 84 24.11 -8.46 -13.19
C GLU A 84 22.72 -9.01 -12.81
N VAL A 85 21.68 -8.21 -13.07
CA VAL A 85 20.29 -8.62 -12.79
C VAL A 85 19.76 -9.38 -13.99
N THR A 86 19.71 -10.71 -13.89
CA THR A 86 18.95 -11.53 -14.83
C THR A 86 17.48 -11.54 -14.44
N ALA A 87 16.63 -10.89 -15.24
CA ALA A 87 15.19 -11.03 -15.14
C ALA A 87 14.80 -12.47 -15.52
N ARG A 88 13.90 -13.08 -14.74
CA ARG A 88 13.30 -14.38 -15.02
C ARG A 88 12.07 -14.23 -15.90
#